data_AF-A0AAP7DKB1-F1
#
_entry.id   AF-A0AAP7DKB1-F1
#
_cell.length_a   1.000
_cell.length_b   1.000
_cell.length_c   1.000
_cell.angle_alpha   90.00
_cell.angle_beta   90.00
_cell.angle_gamma   90.00
#
_symmetry.space_group_name_H-M   'P 1'
#
loop_
_entity.id
_entity.type
_entity.pdbx_description
1 polymer ?
#
loop_
_entity_poly.entity_id
_entity_poly.type
_entity_poly.pdbx_seq_one_letter_code
_entity_poly.pdbx_strand_id
1 'polypeptide(L)'
;MSFPKSPRYSNVMKTVQLFMKREEVSEFPIEPLEIIEKNKWGLITYSELAEIHGVTVLDVINTFQSEDGYTIVDNEGYTIAYNDTIPIKARIRFTLMHEIGHIYLNHLREFDETILRRSTLTEAQYKVLEQEVNCFARNVLAPAPIIKKLGLNTEQDLMHYFKISYRAASVRLQCLKWDLTTSLNSLLFQTKDFLFRALNEKSCPQCKHYFVLASAKYCPNCGNDKLLRRKVNDVMIYDKYDLDEAGRVKVCPVCQNEEIDGDSNFCKICGIGLINRCTRIVDWTTTEWNRDEPIHCDGEVTGNSRYCPKCGEGTTYLENGLLIPWKEEYKNNKKAEFMLELERIEEEIEKELEEEREEEEERRRDYMRINYSLED
;
A
#
# COMPACT_ATOMS: atom_id res chain seq x y z
N MET A 1 -30.74 27.12 8.49
CA MET A 1 -30.31 26.65 9.83
C MET A 1 -29.42 27.70 10.47
N SER A 2 -29.35 27.79 11.80
CA SER A 2 -28.36 28.65 12.46
C SER A 2 -26.97 28.00 12.38
N PHE A 3 -25.94 28.82 12.20
CA PHE A 3 -24.56 28.35 12.12
C PHE A 3 -24.09 27.72 13.46
N PRO A 4 -23.36 26.58 13.44
CA PRO A 4 -22.91 25.92 14.67
C PRO A 4 -21.88 26.77 15.45
N LYS A 5 -22.09 26.92 16.76
CA LYS A 5 -21.18 27.67 17.65
C LYS A 5 -19.87 26.92 17.98
N SER A 6 -19.84 25.61 17.75
CA SER A 6 -18.69 24.74 18.01
C SER A 6 -18.72 23.51 17.09
N PRO A 7 -17.57 22.82 16.90
CA PRO A 7 -17.51 21.63 16.05
C PRO A 7 -18.45 20.52 16.50
N ARG A 8 -19.23 20.00 15.55
CA ARG A 8 -20.23 18.94 15.72
C ARG A 8 -19.56 17.56 15.62
N TYR A 9 -18.60 17.25 16.48
CA TYR A 9 -17.81 16.01 16.38
C TYR A 9 -18.64 14.72 16.36
N SER A 10 -19.78 14.68 17.05
CA SER A 10 -20.69 13.52 16.97
C SER A 10 -21.28 13.32 15.58
N ASN A 11 -21.56 14.41 14.85
CA ASN A 11 -22.00 14.33 13.45
C ASN A 11 -20.83 13.90 12.56
N VAL A 12 -19.63 14.45 12.78
CA VAL A 12 -18.43 14.04 12.05
C VAL A 12 -18.20 12.53 12.16
N MET A 13 -18.28 11.94 13.36
CA MET A 13 -18.08 10.50 13.53
C MET A 13 -19.16 9.64 12.85
N LYS A 14 -20.41 10.13 12.79
CA LYS A 14 -21.47 9.48 11.98
C LYS A 14 -21.15 9.56 10.49
N THR A 15 -20.65 10.70 10.02
CA THR A 15 -20.23 10.86 8.62
C THR A 15 -19.03 9.98 8.29
N VAL A 16 -18.07 9.80 9.22
CA VAL A 16 -16.97 8.82 9.04
C VAL A 16 -17.52 7.41 8.88
N GLN A 17 -18.49 6.99 9.69
CA GLN A 17 -19.12 5.67 9.54
C GLN A 17 -19.82 5.51 8.19
N LEU A 18 -20.57 6.54 7.78
CA LEU A 18 -21.24 6.56 6.48
C LEU A 18 -20.23 6.45 5.34
N PHE A 19 -19.15 7.23 5.41
CA PHE A 19 -18.05 7.20 4.44
C PHE A 19 -17.44 5.81 4.33
N MET A 20 -17.01 5.21 5.45
CA MET A 20 -16.38 3.89 5.46
C MET A 20 -17.27 2.82 4.83
N LYS A 21 -18.58 2.90 5.08
CA LYS A 21 -19.56 1.96 4.52
C LYS A 21 -19.82 2.22 3.04
N ARG A 22 -20.05 3.48 2.64
CA ARG A 22 -20.39 3.87 1.26
C ARG A 22 -19.22 3.67 0.31
N GLU A 23 -18.01 3.97 0.78
CA GLU A 23 -16.78 3.75 0.01
C GLU A 23 -16.24 2.33 0.11
N GLU A 24 -16.92 1.44 0.85
CA GLU A 24 -16.56 0.04 1.00
C GLU A 24 -15.12 -0.18 1.51
N VAL A 25 -14.65 0.74 2.35
CA VAL A 25 -13.28 0.73 2.88
C VAL A 25 -13.00 -0.54 3.69
N SER A 26 -12.14 -1.40 3.16
CA SER A 26 -11.69 -2.63 3.82
C SER A 26 -10.18 -2.66 4.09
N GLU A 27 -9.43 -1.74 3.49
CA GLU A 27 -7.97 -1.71 3.46
C GLU A 27 -7.37 -0.36 3.84
N PHE A 28 -6.11 -0.40 4.32
CA PHE A 28 -5.31 0.80 4.58
C PHE A 28 -3.91 0.64 3.99
N PRO A 29 -3.29 1.73 3.51
CA PRO A 29 -3.81 3.11 3.46
C PRO A 29 -5.01 3.30 2.51
N ILE A 30 -5.93 4.21 2.83
CA ILE A 30 -7.01 4.63 1.92
C ILE A 30 -6.41 5.57 0.86
N GLU A 31 -6.69 5.36 -0.42
CA GLU A 31 -6.23 6.24 -1.49
C GLU A 31 -7.31 7.28 -1.89
N PRO A 32 -7.14 8.57 -1.55
CA PRO A 32 -8.17 9.58 -1.83
C PRO A 32 -8.45 9.74 -3.33
N LEU A 33 -7.44 9.57 -4.19
CA LEU A 33 -7.57 9.68 -5.64
C LEU A 33 -8.55 8.64 -6.20
N GLU A 34 -8.48 7.39 -5.73
CA GLU A 34 -9.41 6.33 -6.15
C GLU A 34 -10.86 6.67 -5.75
N ILE A 35 -11.05 7.33 -4.61
CA ILE A 35 -12.39 7.75 -4.14
C ILE A 35 -12.94 8.88 -5.00
N ILE A 36 -12.09 9.85 -5.36
CA ILE A 36 -12.44 10.96 -6.25
C ILE A 36 -12.85 10.43 -7.62
N GLU A 37 -12.05 9.52 -8.19
CA GLU A 37 -12.33 8.86 -9.46
C GLU A 37 -13.63 8.05 -9.42
N LYS A 38 -13.79 7.19 -8.41
CA LYS A 38 -15.00 6.37 -8.21
C LYS A 38 -16.28 7.21 -8.13
N ASN A 39 -16.21 8.37 -7.47
CA ASN A 39 -17.34 9.28 -7.34
C ASN A 39 -17.51 10.23 -8.53
N LYS A 40 -16.62 10.15 -9.54
CA LYS A 40 -16.62 11.01 -10.74
C LYS A 40 -16.57 12.50 -10.39
N TRP A 41 -15.79 12.84 -9.37
CA TRP A 41 -15.51 14.25 -9.07
C TRP A 41 -14.38 14.74 -9.96
N GLY A 42 -14.47 15.99 -10.39
CA GLY A 42 -13.39 16.66 -11.09
C GLY A 42 -12.14 16.72 -10.21
N LEU A 43 -10.97 16.56 -10.84
CA LEU A 43 -9.69 16.67 -10.18
C LEU A 43 -8.77 17.49 -11.08
N ILE A 44 -8.14 18.51 -10.51
CA ILE A 44 -7.16 19.33 -11.21
C ILE A 44 -6.02 19.71 -10.27
N THR A 45 -4.82 19.76 -10.79
CA THR A 45 -3.64 20.21 -10.05
C THR A 45 -3.48 21.73 -10.16
N TYR A 46 -2.74 22.34 -9.22
CA TYR A 46 -2.43 23.76 -9.31
C TYR A 46 -1.51 24.05 -10.51
N SER A 47 -0.61 23.14 -10.87
CA SER A 47 0.22 23.25 -12.07
C SER A 47 -0.64 23.28 -13.35
N GLU A 48 -1.63 22.38 -13.48
CA GLU A 48 -2.56 22.39 -14.63
C GLU A 48 -3.41 23.65 -14.69
N LEU A 49 -3.93 24.12 -13.53
CA LEU A 49 -4.66 25.39 -13.46
C LEU A 49 -3.78 26.57 -13.89
N ALA A 50 -2.53 26.60 -13.43
CA ALA A 50 -1.58 27.63 -13.77
C ALA A 50 -1.29 27.66 -15.29
N GLU A 51 -1.10 26.49 -15.89
CA GLU A 51 -0.89 26.33 -17.33
C GLU A 51 -2.09 26.80 -18.14
N ILE A 52 -3.30 26.32 -17.81
CA ILE A 52 -4.55 26.69 -18.52
C ILE A 52 -4.78 28.20 -18.53
N HIS A 53 -4.40 28.89 -17.45
CA HIS A 53 -4.62 30.32 -17.28
C HIS A 53 -3.40 31.18 -17.63
N GLY A 54 -2.25 30.59 -17.98
CA GLY A 54 -1.02 31.32 -18.26
C GLY A 54 -0.50 32.12 -17.06
N VAL A 55 -0.70 31.61 -15.84
CA VAL A 55 -0.28 32.22 -14.57
C VAL A 55 0.71 31.32 -13.83
N THR A 56 1.26 31.77 -12.71
CA THR A 56 2.11 30.92 -11.86
C THR A 56 1.28 30.14 -10.83
N VAL A 57 1.81 29.04 -10.30
CA VAL A 57 1.21 28.32 -9.14
C VAL A 57 1.03 29.25 -7.94
N LEU A 58 1.92 30.22 -7.75
CA LEU A 58 1.81 31.23 -6.69
C LEU A 58 0.59 32.14 -6.90
N ASP A 59 0.28 32.50 -8.15
CA ASP A 59 -0.92 33.28 -8.47
C ASP A 59 -2.19 32.47 -8.18
N VAL A 60 -2.19 31.16 -8.45
CA VAL A 60 -3.29 30.25 -8.06
C VAL A 60 -3.46 30.26 -6.55
N ILE A 61 -2.40 30.03 -5.78
CA ILE A 61 -2.43 30.07 -4.31
C ILE A 61 -2.99 31.40 -3.79
N ASN A 62 -2.53 32.53 -4.33
CA ASN A 62 -2.97 33.86 -3.91
C ASN A 62 -4.44 34.14 -4.28
N THR A 63 -4.88 33.66 -5.44
CA THR A 63 -6.25 33.87 -5.95
C THR A 63 -7.27 33.08 -5.13
N PHE A 64 -7.01 31.79 -4.90
CA PHE A 64 -7.90 30.91 -4.13
C PHE A 64 -7.65 30.99 -2.62
N GLN A 65 -6.58 31.68 -2.20
CA GLN A 65 -6.19 31.89 -0.81
C GLN A 65 -6.06 30.56 -0.03
N SER A 66 -5.59 29.54 -0.73
CA SER A 66 -5.33 28.19 -0.20
C SER A 66 -4.00 27.66 -0.73
N GLU A 67 -3.09 27.37 0.19
CA GLU A 67 -1.77 26.81 -0.13
C GLU A 67 -1.82 25.34 -0.55
N ASP A 68 -2.82 24.60 -0.06
CA ASP A 68 -2.85 23.14 -0.13
C ASP A 68 -3.85 22.62 -1.16
N GLY A 69 -5.08 23.12 -1.15
CA GLY A 69 -6.14 22.68 -2.05
C GLY A 69 -7.49 23.33 -1.74
N TYR A 70 -8.45 23.14 -2.63
CA TYR A 70 -9.82 23.61 -2.45
C TYR A 70 -10.81 22.77 -3.25
N THR A 71 -12.08 22.84 -2.86
CA THR A 71 -13.19 22.21 -3.58
C THR A 71 -14.21 23.24 -4.04
N ILE A 72 -14.65 23.10 -5.29
CA ILE A 72 -15.80 23.84 -5.81
C ILE A 72 -16.94 22.88 -6.12
N VAL A 73 -18.16 23.41 -6.09
CA VAL A 73 -19.37 22.69 -6.48
C VAL A 73 -20.12 23.53 -7.50
N ASP A 74 -20.57 22.88 -8.57
CA ASP A 74 -21.42 23.47 -9.60
C ASP A 74 -22.60 22.53 -9.92
N ASN A 75 -23.28 22.77 -11.04
CA ASN A 75 -24.40 21.94 -11.47
C ASN A 75 -23.97 20.54 -11.95
N GLU A 76 -22.70 20.36 -12.32
CA GLU A 76 -22.15 19.14 -12.90
C GLU A 76 -21.54 18.24 -11.83
N GLY A 77 -21.07 18.81 -10.72
CA GLY A 77 -20.63 18.02 -9.57
C GLY A 77 -19.69 18.78 -8.65
N TYR A 78 -18.74 18.04 -8.07
CA TYR A 78 -17.66 18.58 -7.27
C TYR A 78 -16.38 18.53 -8.09
N THR A 79 -15.55 19.58 -7.98
CA THR A 79 -14.20 19.61 -8.54
C THR A 79 -13.22 19.97 -7.44
N ILE A 80 -12.22 19.12 -7.25
CA ILE A 80 -11.17 19.27 -6.25
C ILE A 80 -9.90 19.75 -6.97
N ALA A 81 -9.34 20.85 -6.47
CA ALA A 81 -8.04 21.35 -6.87
C ALA A 81 -7.02 21.14 -5.74
N TYR A 82 -5.79 20.75 -6.05
CA TYR A 82 -4.75 20.59 -5.04
C TYR A 82 -3.37 21.02 -5.55
N ASN A 83 -2.53 21.43 -4.61
CA ASN A 83 -1.16 21.82 -4.87
C ASN A 83 -0.25 20.60 -5.02
N ASP A 84 0.00 20.21 -6.26
CA ASP A 84 0.87 19.10 -6.66
C ASP A 84 2.36 19.40 -6.46
N THR A 85 2.74 20.68 -6.30
CA THR A 85 4.15 21.06 -6.05
C THR A 85 4.61 20.77 -4.62
N ILE A 86 3.72 20.27 -3.75
CA ILE A 86 4.05 19.88 -2.38
C ILE A 86 4.86 18.57 -2.41
N PRO A 87 6.13 18.55 -1.97
CA PRO A 87 6.98 17.36 -2.08
C PRO A 87 6.54 16.21 -1.15
N ILE A 88 5.79 16.54 -0.10
CA ILE A 88 5.35 15.56 0.90
C ILE A 88 4.05 14.91 0.42
N LYS A 89 4.14 13.76 -0.26
CA LYS A 89 2.96 12.99 -0.74
C LYS A 89 1.91 12.73 0.35
N ALA A 90 2.34 12.49 1.59
CA ALA A 90 1.44 12.29 2.72
C ALA A 90 0.64 13.56 3.11
N ARG A 91 1.15 14.76 2.80
CA ARG A 91 0.42 16.04 2.93
C ARG A 91 -0.64 16.14 1.84
N ILE A 92 -0.29 15.86 0.58
CA ILE A 92 -1.26 15.80 -0.53
C ILE A 92 -2.40 14.83 -0.22
N ARG A 93 -2.10 13.61 0.25
CA ARG A 93 -3.14 12.64 0.67
C ARG A 93 -4.07 13.20 1.76
N PHE A 94 -3.50 13.92 2.74
CA PHE A 94 -4.31 14.55 3.78
C PHE A 94 -5.18 15.68 3.21
N THR A 95 -4.62 16.54 2.35
CA THR A 95 -5.34 17.62 1.67
C THR A 95 -6.52 17.08 0.85
N LEU A 96 -6.29 16.08 0.00
CA LEU A 96 -7.37 15.48 -0.79
C LEU A 96 -8.46 14.90 0.11
N MET A 97 -8.11 14.18 1.18
CA MET A 97 -9.11 13.67 2.11
C MET A 97 -9.83 14.78 2.90
N HIS A 98 -9.15 15.90 3.16
CA HIS A 98 -9.74 17.08 3.76
C HIS A 98 -10.82 17.67 2.83
N GLU A 99 -10.50 17.86 1.55
CA GLU A 99 -11.46 18.29 0.53
C GLU A 99 -12.67 17.34 0.38
N ILE A 100 -12.42 16.02 0.36
CA ILE A 100 -13.50 15.01 0.41
C ILE A 100 -14.36 15.16 1.67
N GLY A 101 -13.77 15.55 2.80
CA GLY A 101 -14.48 15.85 4.04
C GLY A 101 -15.44 17.02 3.90
N HIS A 102 -15.09 18.08 3.19
CA HIS A 102 -16.02 19.19 2.89
C HIS A 102 -17.23 18.71 2.09
N ILE A 103 -17.03 17.80 1.14
CA ILE A 103 -18.11 17.18 0.35
C ILE A 103 -19.02 16.34 1.25
N TYR A 104 -18.45 15.40 2.01
CA TYR A 104 -19.20 14.46 2.85
C TYR A 104 -19.90 15.10 4.05
N LEU A 105 -19.34 16.18 4.60
CA LEU A 105 -19.97 16.98 5.65
C LEU A 105 -20.96 18.01 5.08
N ASN A 106 -21.14 18.04 3.76
CA ASN A 106 -22.06 18.94 3.05
C ASN A 106 -21.78 20.42 3.28
N HIS A 107 -20.55 20.78 3.67
CA HIS A 107 -20.17 22.16 3.99
C HIS A 107 -20.27 23.11 2.80
N LEU A 108 -20.07 22.59 1.59
CA LEU A 108 -20.11 23.37 0.35
C LEU A 108 -21.54 23.79 -0.03
N ARG A 109 -22.57 23.01 0.35
CA ARG A 109 -23.99 23.31 0.06
C ARG A 109 -24.73 23.92 1.24
N GLU A 110 -24.39 23.53 2.48
CA GLU A 110 -25.04 24.10 3.68
C GLU A 110 -24.63 25.54 3.96
N PHE A 111 -23.43 25.91 3.51
CA PHE A 111 -22.83 27.20 3.80
C PHE A 111 -22.37 27.95 2.56
N ASP A 112 -22.84 27.56 1.36
CA ASP A 112 -22.80 28.14 -0.03
C ASP A 112 -21.55 28.94 -0.50
N GLU A 113 -20.58 29.16 0.37
CA GLU A 113 -19.61 30.26 0.32
C GLU A 113 -18.25 29.84 0.89
N THR A 114 -18.04 28.55 1.17
CA THR A 114 -16.97 28.11 2.07
C THR A 114 -15.56 28.22 1.54
N ILE A 115 -15.32 28.48 0.25
CA ILE A 115 -13.94 28.63 -0.24
C ILE A 115 -13.71 29.83 -1.17
N LEU A 116 -14.61 30.13 -2.11
CA LEU A 116 -14.34 31.15 -3.14
C LEU A 116 -14.93 32.54 -2.88
N ARG A 117 -15.83 32.68 -1.91
CA ARG A 117 -16.45 33.96 -1.56
C ARG A 117 -16.52 34.07 -0.04
N ARG A 118 -15.43 34.55 0.57
CA ARG A 118 -15.32 34.92 2.00
C ARG A 118 -16.31 36.01 2.46
N SER A 119 -17.43 36.20 1.76
CA SER A 119 -18.29 37.37 1.88
C SER A 119 -19.26 37.35 3.06
N THR A 120 -19.58 36.19 3.66
CA THR A 120 -20.52 36.15 4.82
C THR A 120 -20.05 35.39 6.06
N LEU A 121 -19.11 34.44 5.95
CA LEU A 121 -18.62 33.68 7.11
C LEU A 121 -17.53 34.45 7.87
N THR A 122 -17.70 34.56 9.19
CA THR A 122 -16.64 35.05 10.07
C THR A 122 -15.50 34.02 10.19
N GLU A 123 -14.29 34.48 10.50
CA GLU A 123 -13.13 33.60 10.73
C GLU A 123 -13.41 32.52 11.80
N ALA A 124 -14.17 32.88 12.84
CA ALA A 124 -14.58 31.94 13.89
C ALA A 124 -15.50 30.83 13.37
N GLN A 125 -16.42 31.17 12.46
CA GLN A 125 -17.32 30.21 11.83
C GLN A 125 -16.55 29.28 10.88
N TYR A 126 -15.70 29.84 10.03
CA TYR A 126 -14.84 29.07 9.14
C TYR A 126 -14.01 28.04 9.93
N LYS A 127 -13.38 28.48 11.03
CA LYS A 127 -12.60 27.61 11.93
C LYS A 127 -13.39 26.42 12.49
N VAL A 128 -14.69 26.57 12.72
CA VAL A 128 -15.55 25.45 13.18
C VAL A 128 -15.64 24.37 12.10
N LEU A 129 -15.89 24.75 10.84
CA LEU A 129 -16.00 23.81 9.72
C LEU A 129 -14.66 23.12 9.42
N GLU A 130 -13.56 23.87 9.43
CA GLU A 130 -12.21 23.35 9.27
C GLU A 130 -11.84 22.32 10.35
N GLN A 131 -12.25 22.55 11.60
CA GLN A 131 -12.03 21.59 12.69
C GLN A 131 -12.85 20.31 12.52
N GLU A 132 -14.07 20.42 12.00
CA GLU A 132 -14.90 19.26 11.66
C GLU A 132 -14.26 18.42 10.55
N VAL A 133 -13.78 19.06 9.49
CA VAL A 133 -13.14 18.39 8.34
C VAL A 133 -11.81 17.77 8.72
N ASN A 134 -10.99 18.46 9.51
CA ASN A 134 -9.75 17.88 10.05
C ASN A 134 -10.02 16.66 10.95
N CYS A 135 -11.12 16.68 11.71
CA CYS A 135 -11.56 15.52 12.49
C CYS A 135 -12.05 14.38 11.60
N PHE A 136 -12.75 14.68 10.51
CA PHE A 136 -13.15 13.71 9.50
C PHE A 136 -11.92 13.05 8.87
N ALA A 137 -11.03 13.83 8.26
CA ALA A 137 -9.86 13.33 7.54
C ALA A 137 -8.95 12.47 8.42
N ARG A 138 -8.68 12.88 9.68
CA ARG A 138 -7.84 12.07 10.58
C ARG A 138 -8.47 10.74 10.97
N ASN A 139 -9.81 10.69 11.14
CA ASN A 139 -10.53 9.46 11.51
C ASN A 139 -10.83 8.57 10.32
N VAL A 140 -10.79 9.11 9.10
CA VAL A 140 -10.83 8.34 7.87
C VAL A 140 -9.46 7.74 7.57
N LEU A 141 -8.41 8.56 7.49
CA LEU A 141 -7.07 8.09 7.09
C LEU A 141 -6.44 7.17 8.13
N ALA A 142 -6.68 7.41 9.43
CA ALA A 142 -6.08 6.66 10.52
C ALA A 142 -7.10 6.40 11.65
N PRO A 143 -8.06 5.48 11.45
CA PRO A 143 -9.20 5.31 12.36
C PRO A 143 -8.78 4.87 13.76
N ALA A 144 -9.27 5.57 14.79
CA ALA A 144 -8.93 5.32 16.18
C ALA A 144 -9.15 3.85 16.65
N PRO A 145 -10.25 3.15 16.28
CA PRO A 145 -10.45 1.76 16.68
C PRO A 145 -9.44 0.80 16.07
N ILE A 146 -9.01 1.04 14.82
CA ILE A 146 -8.03 0.21 14.12
C ILE A 146 -6.66 0.39 14.77
N ILE A 147 -6.24 1.64 15.02
CA ILE A 147 -5.02 1.95 15.78
C ILE A 147 -5.01 1.23 17.13
N LYS A 148 -6.12 1.31 17.88
CA LYS A 148 -6.26 0.65 19.18
C LYS A 148 -6.21 -0.88 19.06
N LYS A 149 -6.86 -1.47 18.05
CA LYS A 149 -6.89 -2.93 17.83
C LYS A 149 -5.51 -3.49 17.47
N LEU A 150 -4.74 -2.74 16.70
CA LEU A 150 -3.37 -3.08 16.32
C LEU A 150 -2.35 -2.75 17.42
N GLY A 151 -2.72 -1.94 18.41
CA GLY A 151 -1.83 -1.54 19.50
C GLY A 151 -0.71 -0.60 19.03
N LEU A 152 -0.96 0.24 18.03
CA LEU A 152 0.03 1.17 17.49
C LEU A 152 0.13 2.40 18.39
N ASN A 153 1.34 2.71 18.86
CA ASN A 153 1.57 3.74 19.89
C ASN A 153 2.64 4.76 19.53
N THR A 154 3.24 4.67 18.34
CA THR A 154 4.30 5.58 17.88
C THR A 154 3.93 6.25 16.56
N GLU A 155 4.48 7.43 16.29
CA GLU A 155 4.31 8.11 15.01
C GLU A 155 4.78 7.23 13.85
N GLN A 156 5.90 6.51 14.02
CA GLN A 156 6.46 5.64 13.00
C GLN A 156 5.50 4.50 12.63
N ASP A 157 4.80 3.93 13.61
CA ASP A 157 3.78 2.91 13.35
C ASP A 157 2.62 3.49 12.51
N LEU A 158 2.11 4.66 12.90
CA LEU A 158 1.01 5.31 12.20
C LEU A 158 1.40 5.72 10.77
N MET A 159 2.60 6.28 10.59
CA MET A 159 3.16 6.58 9.27
C MET A 159 3.31 5.31 8.42
N HIS A 160 3.74 4.20 9.04
CA HIS A 160 3.92 2.94 8.33
C HIS A 160 2.61 2.37 7.79
N TYR A 161 1.58 2.26 8.64
CA TYR A 161 0.30 1.61 8.30
C TYR A 161 -0.66 2.52 7.52
N PHE A 162 -0.71 3.82 7.84
CA PHE A 162 -1.70 4.74 7.26
C PHE A 162 -1.11 5.73 6.24
N LYS A 163 0.21 5.71 6.05
CA LYS A 163 0.96 6.59 5.12
C LYS A 163 0.69 8.09 5.33
N ILE A 164 0.43 8.48 6.58
CA ILE A 164 0.23 9.88 6.98
C ILE A 164 1.57 10.54 7.32
N SER A 165 1.61 11.88 7.36
CA SER A 165 2.82 12.62 7.73
C SER A 165 3.14 12.46 9.23
N TYR A 166 4.40 12.70 9.62
CA TYR A 166 4.79 12.70 11.04
C TYR A 166 3.92 13.65 11.88
N ARG A 167 3.69 14.87 11.39
CA ARG A 167 2.82 15.86 12.05
C ARG A 167 1.40 15.32 12.24
N ALA A 168 0.82 14.71 11.20
CA ALA A 168 -0.52 14.13 11.28
C ALA A 168 -0.55 12.95 12.27
N ALA A 169 0.50 12.12 12.32
CA ALA A 169 0.63 11.03 13.27
C ALA A 169 0.70 11.53 14.72
N SER A 170 1.50 12.56 15.03
CA SER A 170 1.57 13.15 16.37
C SER A 170 0.21 13.71 16.82
N VAL A 171 -0.49 14.43 15.94
CA VAL A 171 -1.86 14.93 16.23
C VAL A 171 -2.82 13.76 16.44
N ARG A 172 -2.74 12.71 15.61
CA ARG A 172 -3.58 11.51 15.72
C ARG A 172 -3.42 10.86 17.10
N LEU A 173 -2.20 10.65 17.58
CA LEU A 173 -1.92 10.08 18.90
C LEU A 173 -2.52 10.92 20.03
N GLN A 174 -2.40 12.25 19.97
CA GLN A 174 -2.98 13.17 20.96
C GLN A 174 -4.52 13.13 20.98
N CYS A 175 -5.15 12.91 19.82
CA CYS A 175 -6.60 12.88 19.68
C CYS A 175 -7.23 11.49 19.94
N LEU A 176 -6.44 10.40 20.00
CA LEU A 176 -6.95 9.03 20.13
C LEU A 176 -7.98 8.86 21.25
N LYS A 177 -7.67 9.35 22.46
CA LYS A 177 -8.55 9.26 23.63
C LYS A 177 -9.96 9.78 23.34
N TRP A 178 -10.05 10.90 22.63
CA TRP A 178 -11.30 11.62 22.38
C TRP A 178 -12.12 10.97 21.26
N ASP A 179 -11.43 10.46 20.24
CA ASP A 179 -12.07 9.87 19.06
C ASP A 179 -12.43 8.38 19.25
N LEU A 180 -11.98 7.73 20.34
CA LEU A 180 -12.34 6.36 20.72
C LEU A 180 -13.76 6.22 21.31
N THR A 181 -14.55 7.29 21.31
CA THR A 181 -15.84 7.39 22.01
C THR A 181 -17.02 6.73 21.29
N THR A 182 -16.83 6.24 20.06
CA THR A 182 -17.90 5.60 19.27
C THR A 182 -17.61 4.11 19.03
N SER A 183 -18.58 3.25 19.35
CA SER A 183 -18.51 1.82 19.04
C SER A 183 -18.47 1.62 17.54
N LEU A 184 -17.34 1.13 17.04
CA LEU A 184 -17.05 0.93 15.62
C LEU A 184 -16.82 -0.56 15.32
N ASN A 185 -17.59 -1.45 15.96
CA ASN A 185 -17.54 -2.89 15.70
C ASN A 185 -17.75 -3.21 14.21
N SER A 186 -18.61 -2.44 13.53
CA SER A 186 -18.83 -2.56 12.09
C SER A 186 -17.54 -2.31 11.29
N LEU A 187 -16.76 -1.29 11.65
CA LEU A 187 -15.50 -0.98 10.95
C LEU A 187 -14.48 -2.10 11.18
N LEU A 188 -14.34 -2.59 12.42
CA LEU A 188 -13.43 -3.69 12.74
C LEU A 188 -13.80 -4.97 11.98
N PHE A 189 -15.09 -5.24 11.79
CA PHE A 189 -15.56 -6.37 10.99
C PHE A 189 -15.28 -6.16 9.50
N GLN A 190 -15.55 -4.96 8.99
CA GLN A 190 -15.30 -4.60 7.58
C GLN A 190 -13.81 -4.69 7.22
N THR A 191 -12.91 -4.35 8.14
CA THR A 191 -11.45 -4.35 7.95
C THR A 191 -10.78 -5.58 8.56
N LYS A 192 -11.51 -6.70 8.72
CA LYS A 192 -11.01 -7.89 9.43
C LYS A 192 -9.77 -8.50 8.76
N ASP A 193 -9.71 -8.49 7.44
CA ASP A 193 -8.62 -9.13 6.68
C ASP A 193 -7.36 -8.26 6.74
N PHE A 194 -7.50 -6.94 6.62
CA PHE A 194 -6.44 -5.98 6.93
C PHE A 194 -5.90 -6.18 8.35
N LEU A 195 -6.78 -6.25 9.36
CA LEU A 195 -6.39 -6.46 10.76
C LEU A 195 -5.67 -7.81 10.94
N PHE A 196 -6.16 -8.88 10.32
CA PHE A 196 -5.53 -10.19 10.38
C PHE A 196 -4.11 -10.14 9.80
N ARG A 197 -3.92 -9.51 8.64
CA ARG A 197 -2.59 -9.37 8.04
C ARG A 197 -1.67 -8.51 8.90
N ALA A 198 -2.12 -7.32 9.31
CA ALA A 198 -1.31 -6.40 10.13
C ALA A 198 -0.90 -7.00 11.49
N LEU A 199 -1.75 -7.82 12.12
CA LEU A 199 -1.42 -8.48 13.38
C LEU A 199 -0.43 -9.64 13.23
N ASN A 200 -0.38 -10.26 12.05
CA ASN A 200 0.35 -11.51 11.82
C ASN A 200 1.49 -11.38 10.81
N GLU A 201 1.70 -10.19 10.26
CA GLU A 201 2.78 -9.92 9.33
C GLU A 201 4.14 -9.88 10.01
N LYS A 202 5.12 -10.42 9.30
CA LYS A 202 6.50 -10.53 9.74
C LYS A 202 7.43 -10.28 8.58
N SER A 203 8.54 -9.59 8.86
CA SER A 203 9.67 -9.46 7.94
C SER A 203 10.93 -10.00 8.58
N CYS A 204 11.73 -10.70 7.78
CA CYS A 204 13.05 -11.12 8.18
C CYS A 204 14.08 -10.03 7.88
N PRO A 205 14.80 -9.47 8.88
CA PRO A 205 15.82 -8.45 8.63
C PRO A 205 17.05 -9.00 7.90
N GLN A 206 17.32 -10.31 8.00
CA GLN A 206 18.47 -10.98 7.40
C GLN A 206 18.26 -11.22 5.90
N CYS A 207 17.17 -11.89 5.54
CA CYS A 207 16.92 -12.34 4.17
C CYS A 207 15.85 -11.52 3.46
N LYS A 208 15.32 -10.48 4.12
CA LYS A 208 14.29 -9.55 3.60
C LYS A 208 12.95 -10.17 3.22
N HIS A 209 12.73 -11.44 3.56
CA HIS A 209 11.46 -12.10 3.29
C HIS A 209 10.32 -11.52 4.14
N TYR A 210 9.19 -11.21 3.50
CA TYR A 210 7.94 -10.82 4.13
C TYR A 210 6.91 -11.94 4.06
N PHE A 211 6.18 -12.18 5.15
CA PHE A 211 5.15 -13.21 5.21
C PHE A 211 4.11 -12.93 6.31
N VAL A 212 2.94 -13.55 6.20
CA VAL A 212 1.86 -13.46 7.20
C VAL A 212 1.66 -14.84 7.82
N LEU A 213 2.16 -15.03 9.04
CA LEU A 213 2.02 -16.29 9.76
C LEU A 213 2.10 -16.05 11.27
N ALA A 214 0.95 -16.08 11.95
CA ALA A 214 0.81 -15.79 13.37
C ALA A 214 1.77 -16.62 14.24
N SER A 215 1.83 -17.93 13.97
CA SER A 215 2.55 -18.94 14.75
C SER A 215 4.07 -18.95 14.51
N ALA A 216 4.56 -18.27 13.48
CA ALA A 216 5.97 -18.33 13.10
C ALA A 216 6.90 -17.75 14.17
N LYS A 217 7.89 -18.53 14.58
CA LYS A 217 9.02 -18.13 15.43
C LYS A 217 10.29 -17.91 14.61
N TYR A 218 10.38 -18.56 13.46
CA TYR A 218 11.53 -18.52 12.56
C TYR A 218 11.10 -18.07 11.15
N CYS A 219 12.03 -17.48 10.41
CA CYS A 219 11.81 -17.13 9.02
C CYS A 219 11.70 -18.40 8.16
N PRO A 220 10.65 -18.56 7.33
CA PRO A 220 10.50 -19.73 6.46
C PRO A 220 11.61 -19.84 5.40
N ASN A 221 12.30 -18.74 5.08
CA ASN A 221 13.30 -18.74 4.01
C ASN A 221 14.75 -18.87 4.50
N CYS A 222 15.10 -18.32 5.67
CA CYS A 222 16.48 -18.37 6.16
C CYS A 222 16.66 -18.94 7.57
N GLY A 223 15.57 -19.32 8.26
CA GLY A 223 15.64 -19.85 9.62
C GLY A 223 15.96 -18.84 10.71
N ASN A 224 16.05 -17.53 10.42
CA ASN A 224 16.31 -16.51 11.44
C ASN A 224 15.12 -16.34 12.40
N ASP A 225 15.39 -16.22 13.70
CA ASP A 225 14.39 -16.08 14.76
C ASP A 225 14.08 -14.61 15.12
N LYS A 226 14.95 -13.67 14.73
CA LYS A 226 14.76 -12.23 14.96
C LYS A 226 13.86 -11.63 13.88
N LEU A 227 12.55 -11.83 14.01
CA LEU A 227 11.55 -11.31 13.07
C LEU A 227 11.01 -9.94 13.49
N LEU A 228 10.82 -9.05 12.51
CA LEU A 228 10.17 -7.75 12.69
C LEU A 228 8.66 -7.90 12.48
N ARG A 229 7.83 -7.32 13.36
CA ARG A 229 6.36 -7.33 13.25
C ARG A 229 5.83 -6.17 12.39
N ARG A 230 6.38 -6.04 11.19
CA ARG A 230 5.99 -5.04 10.19
C ARG A 230 6.56 -5.41 8.84
N LYS A 231 5.98 -4.90 7.76
CA LYS A 231 6.59 -4.95 6.42
C LYS A 231 7.84 -4.05 6.34
N VAL A 232 8.90 -4.51 5.69
CA VAL A 232 10.08 -3.66 5.33
C VAL A 232 9.95 -3.17 3.89
N ASN A 233 10.67 -2.13 3.48
CA ASN A 233 10.54 -1.55 2.13
C ASN A 233 11.19 -2.44 1.04
N ASP A 234 12.42 -2.88 1.27
CA ASP A 234 13.17 -3.77 0.37
C ASP A 234 12.82 -5.22 0.70
N VAL A 235 11.71 -5.71 0.16
CA VAL A 235 11.22 -7.08 0.37
C VAL A 235 11.80 -8.00 -0.70
N MET A 236 12.42 -9.08 -0.26
CA MET A 236 12.85 -10.16 -1.14
C MET A 236 11.73 -11.16 -1.37
N ILE A 237 11.40 -11.39 -2.64
CA ILE A 237 10.46 -12.42 -3.10
C ILE A 237 11.29 -13.65 -3.45
N TYR A 238 10.99 -14.78 -2.80
CA TYR A 238 11.67 -16.06 -3.04
C TYR A 238 10.80 -16.97 -3.90
N ASP A 239 11.46 -17.79 -4.71
CA ASP A 239 10.87 -18.82 -5.53
C ASP A 239 9.99 -19.76 -4.69
N LYS A 240 8.87 -20.13 -5.29
CA LYS A 240 7.81 -20.92 -4.68
C LYS A 240 7.26 -21.94 -5.66
N TYR A 241 6.81 -23.06 -5.12
CA TYR A 241 5.91 -23.96 -5.83
C TYR A 241 4.46 -23.67 -5.47
N ASP A 242 3.59 -23.69 -6.47
CA ASP A 242 2.15 -23.58 -6.26
C ASP A 242 1.60 -24.89 -5.72
N LEU A 243 0.79 -24.77 -4.65
CA LEU A 243 0.25 -25.90 -3.93
C LEU A 243 -1.26 -26.06 -4.20
N ASP A 244 -1.75 -27.30 -4.11
CA ASP A 244 -3.18 -27.62 -4.06
C ASP A 244 -3.75 -27.45 -2.64
N GLU A 245 -5.04 -27.76 -2.47
CA GLU A 245 -5.74 -27.66 -1.17
C GLU A 245 -5.17 -28.61 -0.10
N ALA A 246 -4.50 -29.69 -0.50
CA ALA A 246 -3.83 -30.64 0.39
C ALA A 246 -2.36 -30.25 0.69
N GLY A 247 -1.86 -29.14 0.13
CA GLY A 247 -0.49 -28.67 0.32
C GLY A 247 0.54 -29.38 -0.57
N ARG A 248 0.11 -30.10 -1.61
CA ARG A 248 0.99 -30.75 -2.60
C ARG A 248 1.30 -29.80 -3.75
N VAL A 249 2.49 -29.91 -4.32
CA VAL A 249 2.80 -29.22 -5.58
C VAL A 249 1.85 -29.64 -6.70
N LYS A 250 1.34 -28.66 -7.45
CA LYS A 250 0.47 -28.90 -8.61
C LYS A 250 1.19 -29.57 -9.77
N VAL A 251 2.49 -29.30 -9.90
CA VAL A 251 3.37 -29.86 -10.93
C VAL A 251 4.63 -30.39 -10.26
N CYS A 252 5.04 -31.61 -10.60
CA CYS A 252 6.22 -32.22 -10.01
C CYS A 252 7.49 -31.40 -10.34
N PRO A 253 8.27 -30.93 -9.35
CA PRO A 253 9.42 -30.06 -9.58
C PRO A 253 10.60 -30.77 -10.25
N VAL A 254 10.61 -32.11 -10.26
CA VAL A 254 11.73 -32.91 -10.81
C VAL A 254 11.46 -33.36 -12.25
N CYS A 255 10.27 -33.92 -12.51
CA CYS A 255 9.94 -34.50 -13.83
C CYS A 255 8.80 -33.78 -14.55
N GLN A 256 8.27 -32.68 -13.99
CA GLN A 256 7.20 -31.87 -14.57
C GLN A 256 5.87 -32.61 -14.80
N ASN A 257 5.68 -33.76 -14.15
CA ASN A 257 4.40 -34.47 -14.19
C ASN A 257 3.28 -33.63 -13.55
N GLU A 258 2.27 -33.29 -14.35
CA GLU A 258 1.08 -32.53 -13.94
C GLU A 258 -0.04 -33.43 -13.41
N GLU A 259 0.00 -34.73 -13.72
CA GLU A 259 -0.99 -35.72 -13.26
C GLU A 259 -0.66 -36.19 -11.84
N ILE A 260 -0.99 -35.38 -10.85
CA ILE A 260 -0.82 -35.70 -9.43
C ILE A 260 -2.03 -36.48 -8.93
N ASP A 261 -1.78 -37.70 -8.44
CA ASP A 261 -2.81 -38.54 -7.82
C ASP A 261 -3.26 -37.92 -6.48
N GLY A 262 -4.57 -37.76 -6.33
CA GLY A 262 -5.23 -37.17 -5.17
C GLY A 262 -5.02 -37.95 -3.87
N ASP A 263 -4.55 -39.19 -3.93
CA ASP A 263 -4.30 -40.02 -2.74
C ASP A 263 -2.80 -40.22 -2.45
N SER A 264 -1.90 -39.77 -3.34
CA SER A 264 -0.44 -39.95 -3.18
C SER A 264 0.27 -38.67 -2.74
N ASN A 265 1.20 -38.82 -1.79
CA ASN A 265 2.15 -37.76 -1.39
C ASN A 265 3.46 -37.78 -2.19
N PHE A 266 3.58 -38.70 -3.15
CA PHE A 266 4.78 -38.89 -3.97
C PHE A 266 4.44 -38.85 -5.45
N CYS A 267 5.36 -38.35 -6.27
CA CYS A 267 5.21 -38.36 -7.71
C CYS A 267 5.22 -39.79 -8.25
N LYS A 268 4.20 -40.17 -9.02
CA LYS A 268 4.12 -41.49 -9.67
C LYS A 268 5.23 -41.77 -10.70
N ILE A 269 5.88 -40.72 -11.20
CA ILE A 269 6.91 -40.83 -12.26
C ILE A 269 8.32 -40.93 -11.66
N CYS A 270 8.71 -39.99 -10.78
CA CYS A 270 10.08 -39.94 -10.24
C CYS A 270 10.18 -40.27 -8.74
N GLY A 271 9.05 -40.47 -8.04
CA GLY A 271 9.03 -40.81 -6.62
C GLY A 271 9.32 -39.66 -5.65
N ILE A 272 9.55 -38.43 -6.12
CA ILE A 272 9.82 -37.30 -5.22
C ILE A 272 8.61 -36.99 -4.33
N GLY A 273 8.85 -36.62 -3.08
CA GLY A 273 7.81 -36.13 -2.17
C GLY A 273 7.20 -34.82 -2.68
N LEU A 274 5.88 -34.76 -2.75
CA LEU A 274 5.11 -33.63 -3.30
C LEU A 274 4.70 -32.60 -2.25
N ILE A 275 4.89 -32.90 -0.96
CA ILE A 275 4.58 -32.02 0.17
C ILE A 275 5.88 -31.57 0.82
N ASN A 276 5.96 -30.26 1.07
CA ASN A 276 7.07 -29.69 1.81
C ASN A 276 6.89 -29.97 3.31
N ARG A 277 7.84 -30.66 3.94
CA ARG A 277 7.76 -31.05 5.36
C ARG A 277 8.98 -30.57 6.12
N CYS A 278 8.82 -30.33 7.42
CA CYS A 278 9.96 -30.10 8.30
C CYS A 278 10.79 -31.38 8.44
N THR A 279 12.11 -31.31 8.36
CA THR A 279 12.97 -32.51 8.48
C THR A 279 13.18 -32.94 9.94
N ARG A 280 12.81 -32.11 10.92
CA ARG A 280 12.89 -32.47 12.34
C ARG A 280 11.82 -33.49 12.70
N ILE A 281 12.27 -34.67 13.08
CA ILE A 281 11.47 -35.74 13.66
C ILE A 281 11.30 -35.47 15.17
N VAL A 282 10.06 -35.49 15.65
CA VAL A 282 9.71 -35.23 17.06
C VAL A 282 9.30 -36.49 17.80
N ASP A 283 8.79 -37.51 17.11
CA ASP A 283 8.42 -38.80 17.68
C ASP A 283 8.40 -39.89 16.59
N TRP A 284 8.35 -41.16 16.99
CA TRP A 284 8.14 -42.31 16.11
C TRP A 284 6.93 -43.09 16.63
N THR A 285 5.84 -43.15 15.84
CA THR A 285 4.70 -43.97 16.24
C THR A 285 4.83 -45.38 15.70
N THR A 286 4.71 -46.37 16.59
CA THR A 286 4.28 -47.72 16.23
C THR A 286 2.76 -47.75 16.24
N THR A 287 2.11 -47.80 15.08
CA THR A 287 0.70 -48.18 15.00
C THR A 287 0.58 -49.69 14.79
N GLU A 288 -0.51 -50.31 15.27
CA GLU A 288 -0.75 -51.76 15.24
C GLU A 288 -0.75 -52.38 13.82
N TRP A 289 -0.71 -51.56 12.75
CA TRP A 289 -0.89 -51.98 11.36
C TRP A 289 0.20 -51.45 10.38
N ASN A 290 1.47 -51.51 10.81
CA ASN A 290 2.69 -51.44 9.99
C ASN A 290 3.32 -50.07 9.67
N ARG A 291 4.67 -50.08 9.84
CA ARG A 291 5.75 -49.10 9.58
C ARG A 291 5.88 -47.91 10.54
N ASP A 292 7.11 -47.75 11.05
CA ASP A 292 7.59 -46.59 11.81
C ASP A 292 7.52 -45.34 10.90
N GLU A 293 6.41 -44.60 10.96
CA GLU A 293 6.36 -43.29 10.33
C GLU A 293 6.83 -42.23 11.34
N PRO A 294 7.87 -41.45 11.01
CA PRO A 294 8.32 -40.37 11.87
C PRO A 294 7.24 -39.29 11.94
N ILE A 295 6.86 -38.93 13.16
CA ILE A 295 6.10 -37.71 13.39
C ILE A 295 7.07 -36.55 13.22
N HIS A 296 6.81 -35.71 12.23
CA HIS A 296 7.57 -34.49 12.00
C HIS A 296 7.02 -33.34 12.85
N CYS A 297 7.83 -32.29 13.03
CA CYS A 297 7.31 -31.05 13.55
C CYS A 297 6.15 -30.55 12.67
N ASP A 298 4.94 -30.51 13.23
CA ASP A 298 3.69 -30.08 12.59
C ASP A 298 3.67 -28.58 12.25
N GLY A 299 4.62 -28.12 11.44
CA GLY A 299 4.66 -26.76 10.90
C GLY A 299 3.75 -26.61 9.69
N GLU A 300 3.04 -25.47 9.60
CA GLU A 300 2.56 -25.00 8.28
C GLU A 300 3.81 -24.65 7.46
N VAL A 301 4.14 -25.49 6.49
CA VAL A 301 5.29 -25.31 5.61
C VAL A 301 4.76 -25.09 4.19
N THR A 302 5.03 -23.91 3.65
CA THR A 302 4.54 -23.49 2.33
C THR A 302 5.51 -23.88 1.21
N GLY A 303 5.09 -23.75 -0.05
CA GLY A 303 5.88 -24.13 -1.23
C GLY A 303 7.16 -23.33 -1.46
N ASN A 304 7.38 -22.24 -0.71
CA ASN A 304 8.62 -21.45 -0.71
C ASN A 304 9.45 -21.62 0.57
N SER A 305 9.01 -22.43 1.53
CA SER A 305 9.69 -22.56 2.82
C SER A 305 10.91 -23.48 2.69
N ARG A 306 12.10 -22.93 2.97
CA ARG A 306 13.38 -23.67 3.10
C ARG A 306 13.63 -24.12 4.55
N TYR A 307 12.99 -23.45 5.49
CA TYR A 307 13.06 -23.71 6.93
C TYR A 307 11.67 -23.73 7.56
N CYS A 308 11.48 -24.53 8.61
CA CYS A 308 10.23 -24.63 9.34
C CYS A 308 9.98 -23.38 10.19
N PRO A 309 8.85 -22.67 10.00
CA PRO A 309 8.53 -21.47 10.77
C PRO A 309 8.38 -21.70 12.27
N LYS A 310 8.13 -22.95 12.71
CA LYS A 310 7.93 -23.28 14.14
C LYS A 310 9.23 -23.58 14.87
N CYS A 311 10.15 -24.31 14.24
CA CYS A 311 11.31 -24.91 14.92
C CYS A 311 12.68 -24.54 14.32
N GLY A 312 12.71 -23.89 13.15
CA GLY A 312 13.91 -23.41 12.49
C GLY A 312 14.71 -24.47 11.72
N GLU A 313 14.27 -25.73 11.70
CA GLU A 313 14.93 -26.81 10.94
C GLU A 313 14.73 -26.64 9.43
N GLY A 314 15.63 -27.21 8.63
CA GLY A 314 15.43 -27.33 7.18
C GLY A 314 14.14 -28.06 6.81
N THR A 315 13.71 -27.88 5.57
CA THR A 315 12.56 -28.58 5.00
C THR A 315 12.98 -29.60 3.95
N THR A 316 12.10 -30.54 3.63
CA THR A 316 12.35 -31.55 2.61
C THR A 316 12.63 -30.93 1.24
N TYR A 317 12.09 -29.75 0.93
CA TYR A 317 12.40 -29.07 -0.33
C TYR A 317 13.83 -28.54 -0.37
N LEU A 318 14.36 -28.06 0.76
CA LEU A 318 15.75 -27.66 0.86
C LEU A 318 16.68 -28.88 0.83
N GLU A 319 16.36 -29.92 1.60
CA GLU A 319 17.18 -31.14 1.71
C GLU A 319 17.28 -31.90 0.38
N ASN A 320 16.16 -32.00 -0.36
CA ASN A 320 16.13 -32.64 -1.67
C ASN A 320 16.60 -31.73 -2.82
N GLY A 321 17.05 -30.49 -2.53
CA GLY A 321 17.52 -29.54 -3.54
C GLY A 321 16.44 -29.03 -4.49
N LEU A 322 15.15 -29.14 -4.13
CA LEU A 322 14.03 -28.58 -4.89
C LEU A 322 13.96 -27.06 -4.78
N LEU A 323 14.42 -26.51 -3.65
CA LEU A 323 14.63 -25.09 -3.44
C LEU A 323 16.13 -24.87 -3.16
N ILE A 324 16.75 -23.95 -3.90
CA ILE A 324 18.15 -23.59 -3.67
C ILE A 324 18.31 -22.84 -2.34
N PRO A 325 19.50 -22.87 -1.71
CA PRO A 325 19.76 -22.13 -0.49
C PRO A 325 19.50 -20.62 -0.64
N TRP A 326 18.84 -20.02 0.35
CA TRP A 326 18.37 -18.62 0.26
C TRP A 326 19.48 -17.61 -0.06
N LYS A 327 20.72 -17.84 0.40
CA LYS A 327 21.85 -16.93 0.14
C LYS A 327 22.22 -16.90 -1.34
N GLU A 328 22.16 -18.06 -1.99
CA GLU A 328 22.45 -18.21 -3.40
C GLU A 328 21.39 -17.51 -4.23
N GLU A 329 20.12 -17.77 -3.93
CA GLU A 329 18.99 -17.12 -4.59
C GLU A 329 18.95 -15.61 -4.38
N TYR A 330 19.25 -15.15 -3.15
CA TYR A 330 19.35 -13.72 -2.84
C TYR A 330 20.42 -13.05 -3.71
N LYS A 331 21.58 -13.70 -3.86
CA LYS A 331 22.65 -13.21 -4.73
C LYS A 331 22.24 -13.21 -6.21
N ASN A 332 21.57 -14.27 -6.66
CA ASN A 332 21.10 -14.38 -8.04
C ASN A 332 20.08 -13.29 -8.38
N ASN A 333 19.11 -13.04 -7.49
CA ASN A 333 18.14 -11.97 -7.66
C ASN A 333 18.79 -10.58 -7.64
N LYS A 334 19.70 -10.31 -6.70
CA LYS A 334 20.40 -9.01 -6.69
C LYS A 334 21.27 -8.79 -7.93
N LYS A 335 21.83 -9.85 -8.50
CA LYS A 335 22.52 -9.78 -9.79
C LYS A 335 21.53 -9.49 -10.92
N ALA A 336 20.38 -10.17 -10.96
CA ALA A 336 19.35 -9.96 -11.97
C ALA A 336 18.77 -8.52 -11.91
N GLU A 337 18.45 -8.01 -10.71
CA GLU A 337 18.02 -6.62 -10.50
C GLU A 337 19.05 -5.62 -11.06
N PHE A 338 20.34 -5.85 -10.79
CA PHE A 338 21.40 -4.99 -11.31
C PHE A 338 21.52 -5.05 -12.85
N MET A 339 21.36 -6.24 -13.45
CA MET A 339 21.39 -6.37 -14.91
C MET A 339 20.20 -5.65 -15.57
N LEU A 340 18.99 -5.79 -15.02
CA LEU A 340 17.80 -5.09 -15.52
C LEU A 340 17.94 -3.56 -15.40
N GLU A 341 18.55 -3.08 -14.32
CA GLU A 341 18.84 -1.65 -14.15
C GLU A 341 19.81 -1.14 -15.22
N LEU A 342 20.86 -1.92 -15.54
CA LEU A 342 21.79 -1.58 -16.61
C LEU A 342 21.10 -1.56 -17.98
N GLU A 343 20.28 -2.58 -18.29
CA GLU A 343 19.51 -2.64 -19.54
C GLU A 343 18.59 -1.41 -19.68
N ARG A 344 17.91 -0.99 -18.60
CA ARG A 344 17.08 0.22 -18.64
C ARG A 344 17.88 1.50 -18.89
N ILE A 345 19.06 1.63 -18.26
CA ILE A 345 19.93 2.79 -18.49
C ILE A 345 20.45 2.80 -19.93
N GLU A 346 20.80 1.65 -20.48
CA GLU A 346 21.20 1.52 -21.88
C GLU A 346 20.07 1.96 -22.83
N GLU A 347 18.83 1.52 -22.58
CA GLU A 347 17.64 1.96 -23.35
C GLU A 347 17.39 3.48 -23.23
N GLU A 348 17.54 4.06 -22.03
CA GLU A 348 17.40 5.51 -21.82
C GLU A 348 18.45 6.30 -22.60
N ILE A 349 19.72 5.87 -22.58
CA ILE A 349 20.81 6.49 -23.33
C ILE A 349 20.57 6.38 -24.84
N GLU A 350 20.15 5.22 -25.34
CA GLU A 350 19.85 5.03 -26.77
C GLU A 350 18.75 5.97 -27.24
N LYS A 351 17.72 6.19 -26.41
CA LYS A 351 16.63 7.11 -26.69
C LYS A 351 17.10 8.57 -26.72
N GLU A 352 17.89 9.01 -25.74
CA GLU A 352 18.46 10.36 -25.72
C GLU A 352 19.33 10.62 -26.96
N LEU A 353 20.15 9.63 -27.37
CA LEU A 353 20.98 9.74 -28.57
C LEU A 353 20.17 9.78 -29.87
N GLU A 354 18.99 9.17 -29.92
CA GLU A 354 18.09 9.30 -31.08
C GLU A 354 17.45 10.68 -31.14
N GLU A 355 16.96 11.20 -30.01
CA GLU A 355 16.41 12.56 -29.91
C GLU A 355 17.45 13.62 -30.33
N GLU A 356 18.71 13.49 -29.87
CA GLU A 356 19.79 14.38 -30.30
C GLU A 356 20.09 14.31 -31.81
N ARG A 357 20.00 13.12 -32.42
CA ARG A 357 20.18 12.94 -33.87
C ARG A 357 19.07 13.61 -34.66
N GLU A 358 17.82 13.44 -34.25
CA GLU A 358 16.66 14.07 -34.90
C GLU A 358 16.75 15.60 -34.84
N GLU A 359 17.14 16.16 -33.70
CA GLU A 359 17.39 17.60 -33.54
C GLU A 359 18.54 18.11 -34.41
N GLU A 360 19.64 17.34 -34.54
CA GLU A 360 20.75 17.71 -35.42
C GLU A 360 20.34 17.70 -36.89
N GLU A 361 19.56 16.71 -37.33
CA GLU A 361 19.02 16.66 -38.69
C GLU A 361 18.06 17.82 -38.98
N GLU A 362 17.21 18.19 -38.02
CA GLU A 362 16.34 19.37 -38.15
C GLU A 362 17.14 20.65 -38.27
N ARG A 363 18.15 20.87 -37.42
CA ARG A 363 19.08 22.00 -37.52
C ARG A 363 19.79 22.06 -38.88
N ARG A 364 20.23 20.92 -39.41
CA ARG A 364 20.86 20.84 -40.75
C ARG A 364 19.85 21.21 -41.86
N ARG A 365 18.61 20.73 -41.77
CA ARG A 365 17.54 21.07 -42.73
C ARG A 365 17.25 22.58 -42.73
N ASP A 366 17.17 23.19 -41.55
CA ASP A 366 16.93 24.63 -41.42
C ASP A 366 18.10 25.46 -41.94
N TYR A 367 19.35 25.05 -41.66
CA TYR A 367 20.54 25.70 -42.19
C TYR A 367 20.58 25.68 -43.73
N MET A 368 20.23 24.56 -44.36
CA MET A 368 20.13 24.48 -45.83
C MET A 368 19.04 25.40 -46.38
N ARG A 369 17.85 25.46 -45.75
CA ARG A 369 16.77 26.38 -46.19
C ARG A 369 17.22 27.84 -46.17
N ILE A 370 17.94 28.25 -45.12
CA ILE A 370 18.43 29.62 -44.98
C ILE A 370 19.44 29.95 -46.09
N ASN A 371 20.43 29.08 -46.33
CA ASN A 371 21.46 29.35 -47.33
C ASN A 371 20.92 29.36 -48.77
N TYR A 372 19.96 28.50 -49.12
CA TYR A 372 19.33 28.54 -50.45
C TYR A 372 18.52 29.82 -50.68
N SER A 373 18.01 30.46 -49.61
CA SER A 373 17.29 31.73 -49.74
C SER A 373 18.19 32.98 -49.91
N LEU A 374 19.50 32.81 -49.78
CA LEU A 374 20.49 33.88 -49.94
C LEU A 374 21.18 33.88 -51.32
N GLU A 375 20.97 32.83 -52.13
CA GLU A 375 21.53 32.71 -53.48
C GLU A 375 20.57 33.18 -54.60
N ASP A 376 19.33 33.58 -54.25
CA ASP A 376 18.36 34.31 -55.10
C ASP A 376 18.39 35.83 -54.77
#